data_AF-A0A4Y3USL9-F1
#
_entry.id   AF-A0A4Y3USL9-F1
#
_cell.length_a   1.000
_cell.length_b   1.000
_cell.length_c   1.000
_cell.angle_alpha   90.00
_cell.angle_beta   90.00
_cell.angle_gamma   90.00
#
_symmetry.space_group_name_H-M   'P 1'
#
loop_
_entity.id
_entity.type
_entity.pdbx_description
1 polymer ?
#
loop_
_entity_poly.entity_id
_entity_poly.type
_entity_poly.pdbx_seq_one_letter_code
_entity_poly.pdbx_strand_id
1 'polypeptide(L)' 'MKSRLSTALAPVMSGLFVAAFFLFAALWVNGNFPIIVAVSIATALGVATYLAVSNSARLRGR' A
#
# COMPACT_ATOMS: atom_id res chain seq x y z
N MET A 1 -14.42 20.39 7.75
CA MET A 1 -14.56 19.12 6.98
C MET A 1 -13.30 18.69 6.19
N LYS A 2 -12.34 19.59 5.88
CA LYS A 2 -11.16 19.26 5.04
C LYS A 2 -10.10 18.35 5.71
N SER A 3 -10.01 18.29 7.04
CA SER A 3 -8.96 17.53 7.75
C SER A 3 -9.16 16.01 7.77
N ARG A 4 -10.40 15.53 7.78
CA ARG A 4 -10.68 14.07 7.83
C ARG A 4 -10.39 13.38 6.49
N LEU A 5 -10.58 14.07 5.37
CA LEU A 5 -10.35 13.53 4.04
C LEU A 5 -8.85 13.30 3.77
N SER A 6 -7.98 14.26 4.11
CA SER A 6 -6.52 14.07 4.03
C SER A 6 -6.02 12.97 4.96
N THR A 7 -6.62 12.83 6.14
CA THR A 7 -6.25 11.77 7.10
C THR A 7 -6.63 10.37 6.59
N ALA A 8 -7.73 10.26 5.83
CA ALA A 8 -8.16 9.00 5.22
C ALA A 8 -7.43 8.68 3.89
N LEU A 9 -6.98 9.71 3.16
CA LEU A 9 -6.25 9.57 1.90
C LEU A 9 -4.82 9.05 2.10
N ALA A 10 -4.13 9.46 3.17
CA ALA A 10 -2.75 9.04 3.41
C ALA A 10 -2.57 7.50 3.52
N PRO A 11 -3.40 6.76 4.29
CA PRO A 11 -3.33 5.30 4.32
C PRO A 11 -3.57 4.66 2.96
N VAL A 12 -4.58 5.14 2.22
CA VAL A 12 -4.95 4.57 0.91
C VAL A 12 -3.82 4.78 -0.10
N MET A 13 -3.28 5.99 -0.18
CA MET A 13 -2.16 6.32 -1.07
C MET A 13 -0.89 5.53 -0.70
N SER A 14 -0.61 5.36 0.59
CA SER A 14 0.55 4.58 1.03
C SER A 14 0.47 3.11 0.63
N GLY A 15 -0.71 2.47 0.78
CA GLY A 15 -0.92 1.09 0.37
C GLY A 15 -0.82 0.90 -1.14
N LEU A 16 -1.45 1.79 -1.91
CA LEU A 16 -1.36 1.78 -3.38
C LEU A 16 0.07 1.98 -3.87
N PHE A 17 0.81 2.90 -3.25
CA PHE A 17 2.19 3.16 -3.63
C PHE A 17 3.11 1.95 -3.41
N VAL A 18 3.01 1.30 -2.25
CA VAL A 18 3.80 0.10 -1.94
C VAL A 18 3.43 -1.05 -2.88
N ALA A 19 2.13 -1.27 -3.13
CA ALA A 19 1.67 -2.32 -4.04
C ALA A 19 2.18 -2.08 -5.47
N ALA A 20 2.03 -0.86 -5.98
CA ALA A 20 2.47 -0.49 -7.33
C ALA A 20 4.01 -0.58 -7.47
N PHE A 21 4.74 -0.10 -6.46
CA PHE A 21 6.20 -0.18 -6.45
C PHE A 21 6.69 -1.63 -6.46
N PHE A 22 6.11 -2.49 -5.63
CA PHE A 22 6.45 -3.92 -5.62
C PHE A 22 6.11 -4.58 -6.95
N LEU A 23 4.94 -4.31 -7.52
CA LEU A 23 4.52 -4.90 -8.79
C LEU A 23 5.43 -4.45 -9.94
N PHE A 24 5.83 -3.18 -9.95
CA PHE A 24 6.83 -2.66 -10.88
C PHE A 24 8.16 -3.38 -10.71
N ALA A 25 8.68 -3.50 -9.49
CA ALA A 25 9.93 -4.22 -9.24
C ALA A 25 9.83 -5.70 -9.66
N ALA A 26 8.73 -6.37 -9.31
CA ALA A 26 8.54 -7.79 -9.58
C ALA A 26 8.40 -8.08 -11.07
N LEU A 27 7.69 -7.25 -11.84
CA LEU A 27 7.42 -7.53 -13.26
C LEU A 27 8.43 -6.87 -14.21
N TRP A 28 8.89 -5.66 -13.89
CA TRP A 28 9.77 -4.89 -14.76
C TRP A 28 11.25 -5.15 -14.47
N VAL A 29 11.64 -5.21 -13.18
CA VAL A 29 13.04 -5.50 -12.81
C VAL A 29 13.34 -6.99 -12.85
N ASN A 30 12.35 -7.82 -12.53
CA ASN A 30 12.47 -9.28 -12.56
C ASN A 30 11.48 -9.92 -13.56
N GLY A 31 11.78 -9.79 -14.85
CA GLY A 31 10.89 -10.26 -15.93
C GLY A 31 10.53 -11.76 -15.95
N ASN A 32 11.12 -12.58 -15.07
CA ASN A 32 10.78 -14.01 -14.92
C ASN A 32 9.93 -14.30 -13.67
N PHE A 33 9.51 -13.28 -12.93
CA PHE A 33 8.70 -13.47 -11.74
C PHE A 33 7.25 -13.86 -12.09
N PRO A 34 6.65 -14.89 -11.47
CA PRO A 34 5.29 -15.30 -11.79
C PRO A 34 4.27 -14.20 -11.49
N ILE A 35 3.52 -13.77 -12.51
CA ILE A 35 2.61 -12.61 -12.44
C ILE A 35 1.56 -12.77 -11.33
N ILE A 36 0.95 -13.95 -11.22
CA ILE A 36 -0.10 -14.24 -10.21
C ILE A 36 0.48 -14.10 -8.79
N VAL A 37 1.72 -14.54 -8.59
CA VAL A 37 2.42 -14.43 -7.31
C VAL A 37 2.76 -12.98 -7.02
N ALA A 38 3.22 -12.21 -8.03
CA ALA A 38 3.54 -10.80 -7.87
C ALA A 38 2.32 -10.00 -7.44
N VAL A 39 1.18 -10.22 -8.09
CA VAL A 39 -0.10 -9.56 -7.76
C VAL A 39 -0.55 -9.91 -6.34
N SER A 40 -0.41 -11.18 -5.94
CA SER A 40 -0.78 -11.63 -4.59
C SER A 40 0.05 -10.94 -3.51
N ILE A 41 1.37 -10.89 -3.70
CA ILE A 41 2.29 -10.23 -2.76
C ILE A 41 2.09 -8.72 -2.76
N ALA A 42 1.93 -8.09 -3.93
CA ALA A 42 1.63 -6.67 -4.05
C ALA A 42 0.36 -6.30 -3.26
N THR A 43 -0.67 -7.12 -3.38
CA THR A 43 -1.95 -6.94 -2.67
C THR A 43 -1.76 -7.08 -1.16
N ALA A 44 -1.08 -8.14 -0.72
CA ALA A 44 -0.80 -8.36 0.70
C ALA A 44 0.01 -7.20 1.31
N LEU A 45 1.06 -6.74 0.62
CA LEU A 45 1.88 -5.61 1.04
C LEU A 45 1.09 -4.29 1.06
N GLY A 46 0.28 -4.03 0.03
CA GLY A 46 -0.55 -2.84 -0.04
C GLY A 46 -1.56 -2.78 1.10
N VAL A 47 -2.25 -3.89 1.38
CA VAL A 47 -3.20 -4.00 2.50
C VAL A 47 -2.49 -3.86 3.84
N ALA A 48 -1.36 -4.53 4.04
CA ALA A 48 -0.57 -4.43 5.27
C ALA A 48 -0.13 -2.99 5.53
N THR A 49 0.33 -2.29 4.50
CA THR A 49 0.75 -0.88 4.59
C THR A 49 -0.43 0.03 4.92
N TYR A 50 -1.56 -0.15 4.25
CA TYR A 50 -2.80 0.58 4.55
C TYR A 50 -3.21 0.41 6.03
N LEU A 51 -3.19 -0.83 6.54
CA LEU A 51 -3.52 -1.11 7.94
C LEU A 51 -2.51 -0.49 8.91
N ALA A 52 -1.21 -0.57 8.61
CA ALA A 52 -0.17 0.03 9.44
C ALA A 52 -0.33 1.56 9.53
N VAL A 53 -0.56 2.24 8.40
CA VAL A 53 -0.70 3.70 8.36
C VAL A 53 -2.02 4.15 8.95
N SER A 54 -3.12 3.43 8.71
CA SER A 54 -4.42 3.75 9.33
C SER A 54 -4.42 3.56 10.84
N ASN A 55 -3.77 2.51 11.36
CA ASN A 55 -3.57 2.33 12.79
C ASN A 55 -2.67 3.43 13.39
N SER A 56 -1.61 3.82 12.69
CA SER A 56 -0.74 4.92 13.11
C SER A 56 -1.46 6.26 13.19
N ALA A 57 -2.33 6.55 12.20
CA ALA A 57 -3.16 7.74 12.18
C ALA A 57 -4.18 7.76 13.33
N ARG A 58 -4.75 6.60 13.70
CA ARG A 58 -5.64 6.46 14.86
C ARG A 58 -4.92 6.70 16.18
N LEU A 59 -3.70 6.18 16.34
CA LEU A 59 -2.91 6.34 17.57
C LEU A 59 -2.46 7.79 17.80
N ARG A 60 -2.12 8.55 16.75
CA ARG A 60 -1.74 9.98 16.85
C ARG A 60 -2.89 10.92 17.18
N GLY A 61 -4.15 10.48 17.05
CA GLY A 61 -5.34 11.27 17.36
C GLY A 61 -5.89 11.07 18.77
N ARG A 62 -5.26 10.23 19.58
CA ARG A 62 -5.53 10.04 21.01
C ARG A 62 -4.49 10.81 21.83
#